data_AF-A0A949X1Y5-F1
#
_entry.id   AF-A0A949X1Y5-F1
#
_cell.length_a   1.000
_cell.length_b   1.000
_cell.length_c   1.000
_cell.angle_alpha   90.00
_cell.angle_beta   90.00
_cell.angle_gamma   90.00
#
_symmetry.space_group_name_H-M   'P 1'
#
loop_
_entity.id
_entity.type
_entity.pdbx_description
1 polymer ?
#
loop_
_entity_poly.entity_id
_entity_poly.type
_entity_poly.pdbx_seq_one_letter_code
_entity_poly.pdbx_strand_id
1 'polypeptide(L)'
;MLAFRTAIAVLTALVAGSLLSAQSAPRKASENSKLSVLDNIIEKAIADHQIPGAVLLVSHDGEAVYRKSFGNRSLEPHHEPMTPDTIFDIASLTKVVATTTAVMQLVQKGEVRDNDPVAKYIPE
;
A
#
# COMPACT_ATOMS: atom_id res chain seq x y z
N MET A 1 24.04 9.25 -56.18
CA MET A 1 23.42 8.18 -55.36
C MET A 1 24.27 7.82 -54.13
N LEU A 2 24.87 8.81 -53.44
CA LEU A 2 25.62 8.61 -52.19
C LEU A 2 25.42 9.73 -51.14
N ALA A 3 24.66 10.79 -51.46
CA ALA A 3 24.43 11.93 -50.57
C ALA A 3 23.09 11.88 -49.79
N PHE A 4 22.20 10.94 -50.10
CA PHE A 4 20.88 10.81 -49.48
C PHE A 4 20.81 9.76 -48.36
N ARG A 5 21.87 8.96 -48.16
CA ARG A 5 21.94 7.92 -47.12
C ARG A 5 22.54 8.43 -45.80
N THR A 6 23.27 9.55 -45.82
CA THR A 6 23.89 10.16 -44.63
C THR A 6 22.92 11.02 -43.81
N ALA A 7 21.91 11.63 -44.45
CA ALA A 7 20.93 12.47 -43.75
C ALA A 7 19.95 11.69 -42.85
N ILE A 8 19.69 10.41 -43.16
CA ILE A 8 18.81 9.54 -42.35
C ILE A 8 19.54 8.99 -41.11
N ALA A 9 20.87 8.85 -41.16
CA ALA A 9 21.66 8.32 -40.05
C ALA A 9 21.96 9.33 -38.94
N VAL A 10 21.88 10.64 -39.22
CA VAL A 10 22.08 11.69 -38.20
C VAL A 10 20.80 11.97 -37.42
N LEU A 11 19.62 11.73 -38.02
CA LEU A 11 18.33 11.96 -37.38
C LEU A 11 17.95 10.89 -36.35
N THR A 12 18.48 9.66 -36.47
CA THR A 12 18.29 8.61 -35.46
C THR A 12 19.16 8.79 -34.21
N ALA A 13 20.22 9.61 -34.27
CA ALA A 13 21.09 9.85 -33.12
C ALA A 13 20.59 10.96 -32.17
N LEU A 14 19.69 11.84 -32.62
CA LEU A 14 19.21 12.97 -31.80
C LEU A 14 17.97 12.65 -30.96
N VAL A 15 17.21 11.60 -31.30
CA VAL A 15 15.99 11.21 -30.56
C VAL A 15 16.28 10.26 -29.40
N ALA A 16 17.48 9.65 -29.35
CA ALA A 16 17.90 8.79 -28.24
C ALA A 16 18.39 9.56 -26.99
N GLY A 17 18.61 10.88 -27.09
CA GLY A 17 19.25 11.70 -26.06
C GLY A 17 18.32 12.35 -25.03
N SER A 18 17.00 12.19 -25.13
CA SER A 18 16.01 12.86 -24.25
C SER A 18 15.07 11.91 -23.51
N LEU A 19 15.37 10.60 -23.50
CA LEU A 19 14.83 9.63 -22.55
C LEU A 19 15.81 9.38 -21.40
N LEU A 20 16.54 10.42 -20.97
CA LEU A 20 17.02 10.51 -19.60
C LEU A 20 15.86 11.01 -18.73
N SER A 21 14.78 10.22 -18.68
CA SER A 21 13.80 10.34 -17.62
C SER A 21 14.56 10.04 -16.33
N ALA A 22 14.49 10.97 -15.38
CA ALA A 22 15.19 10.93 -14.12
C ALA A 22 15.01 9.55 -13.45
N GLN A 23 16.00 8.69 -13.59
CA GLN A 23 16.12 7.51 -12.75
C GLN A 23 16.63 8.03 -11.42
N SER A 24 15.68 8.45 -10.58
CA SER A 24 15.92 8.70 -9.17
C SER A 24 16.70 7.52 -8.62
N ALA A 25 17.94 7.77 -8.18
CA ALA A 25 18.73 6.80 -7.45
C ALA A 25 17.85 6.18 -6.35
N PRO A 26 17.95 4.86 -6.08
CA PRO A 26 17.10 4.23 -5.08
C PRO A 26 17.38 4.90 -3.74
N ARG A 27 16.40 5.64 -3.23
CA ARG A 27 16.40 6.28 -1.90
C ARG A 27 16.34 5.24 -0.76
N LYS A 28 16.83 4.03 -0.98
CA LYS A 28 16.65 2.86 -0.11
C LYS A 28 17.59 2.80 1.10
N ALA A 29 18.72 3.52 1.10
CA ALA A 29 19.75 3.29 2.12
C ALA A 29 19.65 4.21 3.36
N SER A 30 19.13 5.44 3.21
CA SER A 30 19.13 6.45 4.29
C SER A 30 17.83 6.46 5.12
N GLU A 31 16.68 6.16 4.50
CA GLU A 31 15.38 6.12 5.21
C GLU A 31 15.23 4.89 6.10
N ASN A 32 15.90 3.78 5.76
CA ASN A 32 15.85 2.53 6.54
C ASN A 32 16.36 2.69 7.99
N SER A 33 17.30 3.60 8.25
CA SER A 33 17.81 3.81 9.61
C SER A 33 16.74 4.41 10.54
N LYS A 34 15.90 5.33 10.05
CA LYS A 34 14.83 5.93 10.88
C LYS A 34 13.69 4.94 11.15
N LEU A 35 13.38 4.09 10.17
CA LEU A 35 12.29 3.12 10.29
C LEU A 35 12.67 1.91 11.16
N SER A 36 13.97 1.68 11.42
CA SER A 36 14.42 0.63 12.35
C SER A 36 13.90 0.78 13.78
N VAL A 37 13.49 1.99 14.18
CA VAL A 37 12.83 2.22 15.48
C VAL A 37 11.48 1.49 15.54
N LEU A 38 10.79 1.32 14.40
CA LEU A 38 9.50 0.62 14.32
C LEU A 38 9.66 -0.88 14.61
N ASP A 39 10.75 -1.49 14.14
CA ASP A 39 11.10 -2.89 14.44
C ASP A 39 11.16 -3.09 15.95
N ASN A 40 11.92 -2.24 16.66
CA ASN A 40 12.09 -2.35 18.11
C ASN A 40 10.76 -2.22 18.87
N ILE A 41 9.85 -1.35 18.42
CA ILE A 41 8.53 -1.17 19.04
C ILE A 41 7.69 -2.45 18.90
N ILE A 42 7.65 -3.01 17.70
CA ILE A 42 6.85 -4.21 17.42
C ILE A 42 7.46 -5.43 18.11
N GLU A 43 8.77 -5.61 18.02
CA GLU A 43 9.49 -6.70 18.69
C GLU A 43 9.34 -6.63 20.20
N LYS A 44 9.37 -5.42 20.79
CA LYS A 44 9.07 -5.23 22.22
C LYS A 44 7.64 -5.64 22.56
N ALA A 45 6.64 -5.22 21.78
CA ALA A 45 5.24 -5.60 22.03
C ALA A 45 5.03 -7.13 21.97
N ILE A 46 5.75 -7.81 21.07
CA ILE A 46 5.76 -9.29 20.99
C ILE A 46 6.47 -9.89 22.21
N ALA A 47 7.64 -9.38 22.58
CA ALA A 47 8.40 -9.85 23.74
C ALA A 47 7.64 -9.66 25.06
N ASP A 48 6.85 -8.58 25.18
CA ASP A 48 5.98 -8.29 26.31
C ASP A 48 4.63 -9.05 26.23
N HIS A 49 4.46 -9.96 25.26
CA HIS A 49 3.25 -10.78 25.02
C HIS A 49 1.96 -9.98 24.80
N GLN A 50 2.06 -8.74 24.32
CA GLN A 50 0.90 -7.90 24.03
C GLN A 50 0.22 -8.29 22.71
N ILE A 51 1.00 -8.76 21.75
CA ILE A 51 0.54 -9.26 20.45
C ILE A 51 1.36 -10.48 20.04
N PRO A 52 0.79 -11.46 19.30
CA PRO A 52 1.52 -12.65 18.85
C PRO A 52 2.46 -12.35 17.67
N GLY A 53 2.13 -11.34 16.85
CA GLY A 53 2.84 -10.96 15.64
C GLY A 53 2.14 -9.81 14.92
N ALA A 54 2.79 -9.26 13.90
CA ALA A 54 2.27 -8.15 13.10
C ALA A 54 2.88 -8.12 11.69
N VAL A 55 2.21 -7.44 10.77
CA VAL A 55 2.78 -7.00 9.49
C VAL A 55 2.69 -5.47 9.45
N LEU A 56 3.81 -4.82 9.17
CA LEU A 56 3.88 -3.36 9.02
C LEU A 56 4.21 -3.01 7.56
N LEU A 57 3.36 -2.19 6.96
CA LEU A 57 3.55 -1.59 5.64
C LEU A 57 3.57 -0.06 5.79
N VAL A 58 4.61 0.58 5.27
CA VAL A 58 4.66 2.03 5.12
C VAL A 58 4.82 2.34 3.65
N SER A 59 3.93 3.18 3.13
CA SER A 59 3.98 3.67 1.75
C SER A 59 4.12 5.19 1.72
N HIS A 60 4.92 5.69 0.78
CA HIS A 60 5.06 7.11 0.48
C HIS A 60 4.93 7.28 -1.04
N ASP A 61 4.10 8.24 -1.47
CA ASP A 61 3.83 8.52 -2.89
C ASP A 61 3.43 7.28 -3.72
N GLY A 62 2.64 6.39 -3.11
CA GLY A 62 2.16 5.15 -3.74
C GLY A 62 3.19 4.02 -3.78
N GLU A 63 4.43 4.25 -3.34
CA GLU A 63 5.47 3.22 -3.28
C GLU A 63 5.61 2.67 -1.85
N ALA A 64 5.69 1.35 -1.73
CA ALA A 64 6.00 0.69 -0.46
C ALA A 64 7.49 0.92 -0.13
N VAL A 65 7.75 1.80 0.85
CA VAL A 65 9.11 2.10 1.31
C VAL A 65 9.56 1.17 2.45
N TYR A 66 8.61 0.49 3.10
CA TYR A 66 8.88 -0.49 4.15
C TYR A 66 7.77 -1.53 4.21
N ARG A 67 8.13 -2.82 4.26
CA ARG A 67 7.20 -3.93 4.47
C ARG A 67 7.89 -5.07 5.19
N LYS A 68 7.47 -5.40 6.41
CA LYS A 68 8.06 -6.47 7.22
C LYS A 68 7.00 -7.20 8.05
N SER A 69 7.19 -8.50 8.26
CA SER A 69 6.40 -9.32 9.20
C SER A 69 7.21 -9.63 10.46
N PHE A 70 6.50 -9.82 11.57
CA PHE A 70 7.07 -10.04 12.90
C PHE A 70 6.26 -11.11 13.64
N GLY A 71 6.94 -11.92 14.45
CA GLY A 71 6.30 -12.90 15.32
C GLY A 71 5.54 -14.00 14.57
N ASN A 72 4.43 -14.43 15.17
CA ASN A 72 3.61 -15.55 14.70
C ASN A 72 2.19 -15.08 14.38
N ARG A 73 1.59 -15.65 13.33
CA ARG A 73 0.17 -15.45 12.99
C ARG A 73 -0.75 -16.35 13.81
N SER A 74 -0.22 -17.45 14.34
CA SER A 74 -0.93 -18.33 15.27
C SER A 74 0.00 -18.82 16.36
N LEU A 75 -0.51 -18.96 17.57
CA LEU A 75 0.18 -19.62 18.70
C LEU A 75 -0.43 -21.00 18.99
N GLU A 76 -1.69 -21.21 18.63
CA GLU A 76 -2.43 -22.44 18.88
C GLU A 76 -3.21 -22.90 17.63
N PRO A 77 -3.39 -24.21 17.41
CA PRO A 77 -2.82 -25.32 18.19
C PRO A 77 -1.30 -25.47 18.01
N HIS A 78 -0.73 -24.81 17.01
CA HIS A 78 0.70 -24.79 16.73
C HIS A 78 1.15 -23.36 16.43
N HIS A 79 2.41 -23.08 16.73
CA HIS A 79 3.01 -21.80 16.38
C HIS A 79 3.26 -21.72 14.88
N GLU A 80 2.69 -20.71 14.23
CA GLU A 80 2.87 -20.46 12.81
C GLU A 80 3.47 -19.08 12.57
N PRO A 81 4.58 -18.96 11.82
CA PRO A 81 5.24 -17.69 11.61
C PRO A 81 4.37 -16.71 10.81
N MET A 82 4.48 -15.42 11.15
CA MET A 82 3.82 -14.36 10.42
C MET A 82 4.49 -14.16 9.05
N THR A 83 3.68 -14.06 7.99
CA THR A 83 4.16 -13.71 6.65
C THR A 83 3.61 -12.36 6.20
N PRO A 84 4.30 -11.62 5.31
CA PRO A 84 3.78 -10.35 4.81
C PRO A 84 2.41 -10.44 4.14
N ASP A 85 2.05 -11.62 3.61
CA ASP A 85 0.78 -11.89 2.91
C ASP A 85 -0.25 -12.60 3.80
N THR A 86 -0.06 -12.62 5.11
CA THR A 86 -1.04 -13.18 6.05
C THR A 86 -2.36 -12.41 5.93
N ILE A 87 -3.45 -13.15 5.75
CA ILE A 87 -4.81 -12.59 5.71
C ILE A 87 -5.30 -12.40 7.13
N PHE A 88 -5.76 -11.19 7.44
CA PHE A 88 -6.32 -10.84 8.74
C PHE A 88 -7.82 -10.62 8.64
N ASP A 89 -8.55 -10.98 9.71
CA ASP A 89 -9.86 -10.38 9.96
C ASP A 89 -9.65 -8.91 10.37
N ILE A 90 -10.21 -8.01 9.58
CA ILE A 90 -10.06 -6.56 9.77
C ILE A 90 -11.19 -5.95 10.63
N ALA A 91 -12.16 -6.76 11.05
CA ALA A 91 -13.25 -6.41 11.96
C ALA A 91 -13.89 -5.05 11.60
N SER A 92 -13.82 -4.05 12.49
CA SER A 92 -14.45 -2.74 12.28
C SER A 92 -13.89 -1.94 11.11
N LEU A 93 -12.70 -2.26 10.57
CA LEU A 93 -12.23 -1.65 9.33
C LEU A 93 -13.14 -1.99 8.15
N THR A 94 -13.92 -3.08 8.22
CA THR A 94 -14.99 -3.39 7.26
C THR A 94 -15.95 -2.21 7.07
N LYS A 95 -16.21 -1.41 8.11
CA LYS A 95 -17.08 -0.24 8.01
C LYS A 95 -16.54 0.77 7.00
N VAL A 96 -15.28 1.18 7.14
CA VAL A 96 -14.70 2.23 6.28
C VAL A 96 -14.31 1.69 4.91
N VAL A 97 -13.85 0.44 4.82
CA VAL A 97 -13.41 -0.16 3.55
C VAL A 97 -14.60 -0.59 2.69
N ALA A 98 -15.60 -1.24 3.29
CA ALA A 98 -16.73 -1.82 2.55
C ALA A 98 -18.02 -1.03 2.75
N THR A 99 -18.52 -0.91 3.99
CA THR A 99 -19.88 -0.38 4.23
C THR A 99 -20.02 1.08 3.81
N THR A 100 -19.13 1.96 4.25
CA THR A 100 -19.13 3.37 3.90
C THR A 100 -18.96 3.55 2.40
N THR A 101 -18.02 2.83 1.77
CA THR A 101 -17.83 2.86 0.31
C THR A 101 -19.12 2.50 -0.42
N ALA A 102 -19.78 1.41 -0.04
CA ALA A 102 -21.04 0.99 -0.65
C ALA A 102 -22.16 2.03 -0.47
N VAL A 103 -22.31 2.60 0.74
CA VAL A 103 -23.31 3.66 0.99
C VAL A 103 -23.00 4.92 0.19
N MET A 104 -21.72 5.34 0.10
CA MET A 104 -21.34 6.52 -0.68
C MET A 104 -21.56 6.32 -2.19
N GLN A 105 -21.45 5.09 -2.70
CA GLN A 105 -21.86 4.78 -4.07
C GLN A 105 -23.36 5.00 -4.29
N LEU A 106 -24.21 4.65 -3.32
CA LEU A 106 -25.65 4.94 -3.38
C LEU A 106 -25.92 6.45 -3.32
N VAL A 107 -25.16 7.18 -2.50
CA VAL A 107 -25.24 8.65 -2.44
C VAL A 107 -24.87 9.28 -3.79
N GLN A 108 -23.80 8.83 -4.43
CA GLN A 108 -23.39 9.32 -5.75
C GLN A 108 -24.47 9.07 -6.82
N LYS A 109 -25.22 7.97 -6.72
CA LYS A 109 -26.34 7.65 -7.61
C LYS A 109 -27.62 8.41 -7.27
N GLY A 110 -27.68 9.12 -6.15
CA GLY A 110 -28.87 9.82 -5.66
C GLY A 110 -29.92 8.89 -5.04
N GLU A 111 -29.59 7.64 -4.75
CA GLU A 111 -30.50 6.65 -4.16
C GLU A 111 -30.64 6.83 -2.64
N VAL A 112 -29.58 7.30 -1.99
CA VAL A 112 -29.54 7.67 -0.56
C VAL A 112 -29.03 9.10 -0.41
N ARG A 113 -29.58 9.87 0.53
CA ARG A 113 -28.95 11.13 0.97
C ARG A 113 -28.42 10.98 2.37
N ASP A 114 -27.32 11.65 2.64
CA ASP A 114 -26.65 11.70 3.94
C ASP A 114 -27.57 12.12 5.10
N ASN A 115 -28.52 13.02 4.82
CA ASN A 115 -29.46 13.55 5.79
C ASN A 115 -30.88 12.97 5.66
N ASP A 116 -31.07 11.92 4.87
CA ASP A 116 -32.37 11.23 4.87
C ASP A 116 -32.61 10.55 6.22
N PRO A 117 -33.84 10.61 6.77
CA PRO A 117 -34.15 9.87 7.98
C PRO A 117 -34.08 8.37 7.69
N VAL A 118 -33.53 7.60 8.63
CA VAL A 118 -33.42 6.12 8.49
C VAL A 118 -34.78 5.48 8.22
N ALA A 119 -35.84 5.98 8.87
CA ALA A 119 -37.23 5.54 8.68
C ALA A 119 -37.73 5.59 7.22
N LYS A 120 -37.09 6.37 6.34
CA LYS A 120 -37.38 6.39 4.90
C LYS A 120 -37.05 5.06 4.22
N TYR A 121 -36.03 4.36 4.72
CA TYR A 121 -35.50 3.12 4.13
C TYR A 121 -35.79 1.87 4.98
N ILE A 122 -35.91 2.04 6.30
CA ILE A 122 -36.16 0.98 7.29
C ILE A 122 -37.31 1.48 8.19
N PRO A 123 -38.58 1.18 7.85
CA PRO A 123 -39.74 1.79 8.50
C PRO A 123 -40.15 1.16 9.85
N GLU A 124 -39.59 0.01 10.24
CA GLU A 124 -39.80 -0.66 11.54
C GLU A 124 -38.99 -0.07 12.71
#